data_AF-D1CGG9-F1
#
_entry.id   AF-D1CGG9-F1
#
_cell.length_a   1.000
_cell.length_b   1.000
_cell.length_c   1.000
_cell.angle_alpha   90.00
_cell.angle_beta   90.00
_cell.angle_gamma   90.00
#
_symmetry.space_group_name_H-M   'P 1'
#
loop_
_entity.id
_entity.type
_entity.pdbx_description
1 polymer ?
#
loop_
_entity_poly.entity_id
_entity_poly.type
_entity_poly.pdbx_seq_one_letter_code
_entity_poly.pdbx_strand_id
1 'polypeptide(L)'
;MIYLNYTRYGGAVSHADSTWSSLGKVNIYPKPSNSSNWNLTINEYNQNDGLCGKYALGEIKLNVYYFANYNDWNRKSCVSHEFGHALGIGDHDEEYNCIALLYKVVGCFISPQSHDKKDYYDRWQ
;
A
#
# COMPACT_ATOMS: atom_id res chain seq x y z
N MET A 1 -2.19 -12.88 1.35
CA MET A 1 -3.17 -11.85 0.97
C MET A 1 -3.39 -11.89 -0.53
N ILE A 2 -4.59 -12.30 -0.96
CA ILE A 2 -4.97 -12.30 -2.37
C ILE A 2 -5.67 -10.98 -2.69
N TYR A 3 -5.25 -10.27 -3.73
CA TYR A 3 -5.86 -8.97 -4.07
C TYR A 3 -6.53 -8.94 -5.44
N LEU A 4 -7.65 -8.23 -5.53
CA LEU A 4 -8.33 -7.92 -6.78
C LEU A 4 -8.07 -6.46 -7.14
N ASN A 5 -7.49 -6.21 -8.32
CA ASN A 5 -7.06 -4.88 -8.73
C ASN A 5 -7.95 -4.31 -9.85
N TYR A 6 -8.62 -3.19 -9.57
CA TYR A 6 -9.42 -2.42 -10.54
C TYR A 6 -8.79 -1.06 -10.90
N THR A 7 -7.61 -0.73 -10.38
CA THR A 7 -6.94 0.54 -10.72
C THR A 7 -6.14 0.45 -12.01
N ARG A 8 -6.04 1.59 -12.72
CA ARG A 8 -5.09 1.78 -13.83
C ARG A 8 -3.64 1.90 -13.40
N TYR A 9 -3.35 2.08 -12.11
CA TYR A 9 -2.00 2.23 -11.57
C TYR A 9 -1.32 0.88 -11.25
N GLY A 10 -1.49 -0.10 -12.15
CA GLY A 10 -0.99 -1.48 -11.96
C GLY A 10 0.50 -1.57 -11.64
N GLY A 11 1.33 -0.69 -12.21
CA GLY A 11 2.77 -0.67 -11.90
C GLY A 11 3.09 -0.35 -10.44
N ALA A 12 2.31 0.52 -9.79
CA ALA A 12 2.47 0.83 -8.37
C ALA A 12 1.97 -0.33 -7.49
N VAL A 13 0.88 -0.99 -7.89
CA VAL A 13 0.36 -2.20 -7.22
C VAL A 13 1.38 -3.33 -7.27
N SER A 14 1.95 -3.63 -8.44
CA SER A 14 2.96 -4.67 -8.59
C SER A 14 4.23 -4.38 -7.79
N HIS A 15 4.61 -3.10 -7.67
CA HIS A 15 5.73 -2.69 -6.81
C HIS A 15 5.44 -2.95 -5.34
N ALA A 16 4.27 -2.55 -4.85
CA ALA A 16 3.87 -2.77 -3.46
C ALA A 16 3.77 -4.26 -3.11
N ASP A 17 3.17 -5.08 -3.99
CA ASP A 17 3.16 -6.54 -3.86
C ASP A 17 4.58 -7.07 -3.70
N SER A 18 5.45 -6.80 -4.68
CA SER A 18 6.84 -7.28 -4.67
C SER A 18 7.60 -6.88 -3.41
N THR A 19 7.48 -5.63 -2.98
CA THR A 19 8.25 -5.12 -1.83
C THR A 19 7.83 -5.78 -0.52
N TRP A 20 6.53 -5.97 -0.29
CA TRP A 20 6.03 -6.62 0.93
C TRP A 20 6.17 -8.15 0.88
N SER A 21 5.93 -8.77 -0.28
CA SER A 21 6.16 -10.20 -0.51
C SER A 21 7.62 -10.60 -0.25
N SER A 22 8.58 -9.70 -0.54
CA SER A 22 10.01 -9.96 -0.31
C SER A 22 10.40 -10.19 1.16
N LEU A 23 9.54 -9.78 2.12
CA LEU A 23 9.79 -9.98 3.55
C LEU A 23 9.45 -11.41 4.01
N GLY A 24 8.72 -12.19 3.20
CA GLY A 24 8.63 -13.65 3.31
C GLY A 24 7.67 -14.22 4.36
N LYS A 25 6.91 -13.41 5.11
CA LYS A 25 5.92 -13.92 6.08
C LYS A 25 4.52 -14.09 5.50
N VAL A 26 4.14 -13.22 4.57
CA VAL A 26 2.82 -13.21 3.95
C VAL A 26 2.99 -13.34 2.44
N ASN A 27 2.40 -14.37 1.85
CA ASN A 27 2.31 -14.49 0.40
C ASN A 27 1.30 -13.47 -0.13
N ILE A 28 1.73 -12.50 -0.94
CA ILE A 28 0.87 -11.54 -1.62
C ILE A 28 0.90 -11.87 -3.11
N TYR A 29 -0.28 -11.87 -3.74
CA TYR A 29 -0.39 -12.14 -5.17
C TYR A 29 -1.75 -11.70 -5.72
N PRO A 30 -1.83 -11.37 -7.02
CA PRO A 30 -3.08 -11.02 -7.67
C PRO A 30 -4.05 -12.20 -7.67
N LYS A 31 -5.35 -11.89 -7.59
CA LYS A 31 -6.43 -12.87 -7.69
C LYS A 31 -6.35 -13.61 -9.02
N PRO A 32 -6.25 -14.95 -9.04
CA PRO A 32 -6.38 -15.73 -10.26
C PRO A 32 -7.72 -15.47 -10.96
N SER A 33 -7.74 -15.52 -12.30
CA SER A 33 -8.93 -15.24 -13.11
C SER A 33 -10.10 -16.19 -12.80
N ASN A 34 -9.79 -17.43 -12.42
CA ASN A 34 -10.75 -18.49 -12.07
C ASN A 34 -11.10 -18.61 -10.57
N SER A 35 -10.61 -17.69 -9.72
CA SER A 35 -10.91 -17.69 -8.28
C SER A 35 -12.02 -16.70 -7.93
N SER A 36 -12.95 -17.09 -7.04
CA SER A 36 -13.90 -16.17 -6.39
C SER A 36 -13.44 -15.71 -5.00
N ASN A 37 -12.23 -16.11 -4.57
CA ASN A 37 -11.70 -15.81 -3.25
C ASN A 37 -10.61 -14.74 -3.35
N TRP A 38 -10.79 -13.63 -2.62
CA TRP A 38 -9.76 -12.61 -2.39
C TRP A 38 -9.95 -11.96 -1.02
N ASN A 39 -8.90 -11.33 -0.49
CA ASN A 39 -8.89 -10.65 0.81
C ASN A 39 -8.90 -9.13 0.70
N LEU A 40 -8.42 -8.60 -0.43
CA LEU A 40 -8.19 -7.18 -0.63
C LEU A 40 -8.76 -6.75 -1.99
N THR A 41 -9.54 -5.68 -2.02
CA THR A 41 -9.95 -5.03 -3.27
C THR A 41 -9.21 -3.70 -3.40
N ILE A 42 -8.68 -3.40 -4.58
CA ILE A 42 -8.01 -2.14 -4.87
C ILE A 42 -8.84 -1.39 -5.91
N ASN A 43 -9.42 -0.27 -5.50
CA ASN A 43 -10.31 0.57 -6.29
C ASN A 43 -9.78 2.00 -6.36
N GLU A 44 -10.46 2.80 -7.17
CA GLU A 44 -10.16 4.21 -7.34
C GLU A 44 -11.32 5.07 -6.80
N TYR A 45 -10.99 6.27 -6.34
CA TYR A 45 -11.98 7.31 -6.02
C TYR A 45 -11.40 8.68 -6.40
N ASN A 46 -12.26 9.70 -6.50
CA ASN A 46 -11.86 11.03 -6.98
C ASN A 46 -12.37 12.13 -6.05
N GLN A 47 -11.53 12.60 -5.12
CA GLN A 47 -11.88 13.67 -4.18
C GLN A 47 -10.66 14.54 -3.86
N ASN A 48 -10.86 15.82 -3.61
CA ASN A 48 -9.82 16.71 -3.08
C ASN A 48 -9.87 16.70 -1.54
N ASP A 49 -9.41 15.62 -0.91
CA ASP A 49 -9.54 15.35 0.53
C ASP A 49 -8.22 15.32 1.31
N GLY A 50 -7.10 15.60 0.64
CA GLY A 50 -5.75 15.58 1.19
C GLY A 50 -5.11 14.19 1.26
N LEU A 51 -5.82 13.13 0.85
CA LEU A 51 -5.36 11.76 0.97
C LEU A 51 -4.99 11.19 -0.40
N CYS A 52 -3.78 10.64 -0.54
CA CYS A 52 -3.40 9.96 -1.78
C CYS A 52 -4.14 8.61 -1.95
N GLY A 53 -4.51 8.00 -0.84
CA GLY A 53 -5.18 6.73 -0.76
C GLY A 53 -5.74 6.52 0.64
N LYS A 54 -6.46 5.42 0.82
CA LYS A 54 -6.88 4.94 2.14
C LYS A 54 -7.18 3.45 2.10
N TYR A 55 -6.80 2.76 3.16
CA TYR A 55 -7.19 1.40 3.44
C TYR A 55 -8.29 1.37 4.51
N ALA A 56 -9.38 0.64 4.24
CA ALA A 56 -10.38 0.30 5.24
C ALA A 56 -11.11 -1.00 4.87
N LEU A 57 -11.33 -1.87 5.85
CA LEU A 57 -12.21 -3.05 5.75
C LEU A 57 -11.94 -3.95 4.52
N GLY A 58 -10.66 -4.22 4.20
CA GLY A 58 -10.30 -5.06 3.05
C GLY A 58 -10.37 -4.34 1.70
N GLU A 59 -10.41 -3.01 1.69
CA GLU A 59 -10.40 -2.20 0.48
C GLU A 59 -9.33 -1.12 0.57
N ILE A 60 -8.50 -1.01 -0.48
CA ILE A 60 -7.66 0.16 -0.75
C ILE A 60 -8.39 1.01 -1.79
N LYS A 61 -8.58 2.29 -1.48
CA LYS A 61 -9.10 3.30 -2.43
C LYS A 61 -7.98 4.27 -2.78
N LEU A 62 -7.54 4.28 -4.04
CA LEU A 62 -6.53 5.20 -4.54
C LEU A 62 -7.19 6.47 -5.07
N ASN A 63 -6.68 7.63 -4.67
CA ASN A 63 -7.27 8.90 -5.03
C ASN A 63 -6.75 9.40 -6.37
N VAL A 64 -7.55 9.26 -7.42
CA VAL A 64 -7.18 9.67 -8.78
C VAL A 64 -7.02 11.18 -8.92
N TYR A 65 -7.62 11.98 -8.01
CA TYR A 65 -7.46 13.43 -7.99
C TYR A 65 -5.98 13.81 -7.84
N TYR A 66 -5.28 13.19 -6.88
CA TYR A 66 -3.86 13.43 -6.65
C TYR A 66 -2.96 12.59 -7.57
N PHE A 67 -3.32 11.33 -7.83
CA PHE A 67 -2.51 10.43 -8.65
C PHE A 67 -2.34 10.92 -10.10
N ALA A 68 -3.27 11.73 -10.62
CA ALA A 68 -3.13 12.36 -11.93
C ALA A 68 -1.84 13.19 -12.05
N ASN A 69 -1.45 13.88 -10.99
CA ASN A 69 -0.28 14.77 -10.96
C ASN A 69 0.96 14.15 -10.31
N TYR A 70 0.82 12.97 -9.71
CA TYR A 70 1.95 12.26 -9.12
C TYR A 70 2.88 11.67 -10.18
N ASN A 71 4.17 11.72 -9.90
CA ASN A 71 5.15 10.92 -10.63
C ASN A 71 5.06 9.44 -10.20
N ASP A 72 5.79 8.56 -10.89
CA ASP A 72 5.80 7.12 -10.59
C ASP A 72 6.24 6.82 -9.15
N TRP A 73 7.23 7.56 -8.63
CA TRP A 73 7.71 7.42 -7.25
C TRP A 73 6.61 7.67 -6.22
N ASN A 74 5.88 8.78 -6.33
CA ASN A 74 4.81 9.12 -5.39
C ASN A 74 3.65 8.12 -5.45
N ARG A 75 3.32 7.62 -6.65
CA ARG A 75 2.30 6.56 -6.80
C ARG A 75 2.74 5.28 -6.09
N LYS A 76 3.98 4.83 -6.32
CA LYS A 76 4.55 3.66 -5.64
C LYS A 76 4.61 3.85 -4.13
N SER A 77 4.99 5.03 -3.67
CA SER A 77 5.04 5.38 -2.24
C SER A 77 3.67 5.23 -1.60
N CYS A 78 2.65 5.88 -2.15
CA CYS A 78 1.29 5.80 -1.65
C CYS A 78 0.75 4.36 -1.67
N VAL A 79 0.86 3.65 -2.79
CA VAL A 79 0.31 2.27 -2.87
C VAL A 79 1.04 1.33 -1.91
N SER A 80 2.35 1.48 -1.73
CA SER A 80 3.11 0.64 -0.78
C SER A 80 2.73 0.94 0.67
N HIS A 81 2.44 2.20 0.99
CA HIS A 81 1.92 2.63 2.29
C HIS A 81 0.56 1.96 2.59
N GLU A 82 -0.41 2.05 1.66
CA GLU A 82 -1.72 1.43 1.83
C GLU A 82 -1.67 -0.11 1.92
N PHE A 83 -0.73 -0.75 1.22
CA PHE A 83 -0.48 -2.18 1.39
C PHE A 83 0.02 -2.53 2.80
N GLY A 84 0.82 -1.65 3.42
CA GLY A 84 1.23 -1.80 4.81
C GLY A 84 0.03 -1.83 5.76
N HIS A 85 -0.91 -0.91 5.60
CA HIS A 85 -2.17 -0.93 6.34
C HIS A 85 -2.99 -2.19 6.09
N ALA A 86 -3.05 -2.67 4.83
CA ALA A 86 -3.73 -3.93 4.49
C ALA A 86 -3.10 -5.16 5.15
N LEU A 87 -1.80 -5.10 5.46
CA LEU A 87 -1.07 -6.11 6.23
C LEU A 87 -1.21 -5.92 7.75
N GLY A 88 -1.99 -4.94 8.20
CA GLY A 88 -2.26 -4.66 9.60
C GLY A 88 -1.17 -3.86 10.29
N ILE A 89 -0.35 -3.11 9.54
CA ILE A 89 0.68 -2.21 10.08
C ILE A 89 0.06 -0.83 10.26
N GLY A 90 0.22 -0.25 11.45
CA GLY A 90 -0.29 1.08 11.77
C GLY A 90 0.58 2.19 11.19
N ASP A 91 0.06 3.42 11.25
CA ASP A 91 0.83 4.62 10.96
C ASP A 91 2.03 4.78 11.90
N HIS A 92 3.11 5.35 11.39
CA HIS A 92 4.25 5.78 12.17
C HIS A 92 4.26 7.30 12.22
N ASP A 93 3.85 7.88 13.35
CA ASP A 93 3.73 9.32 13.55
C ASP A 93 4.91 9.92 14.35
N GLU A 94 6.08 9.29 14.30
CA GLU A 94 7.26 9.81 15.02
C GLU A 94 7.63 11.22 14.51
N GLU A 95 7.80 12.13 15.48
CA GLU A 95 7.96 13.56 15.27
C GLU A 95 9.07 13.88 14.26
N TYR A 96 8.65 14.44 13.13
CA TYR A 96 9.50 15.07 12.11
C TYR A 96 10.66 14.20 11.67
N ASN A 97 10.41 13.20 10.83
CA ASN A 97 11.21 12.98 9.63
C ASN A 97 10.58 11.88 8.78
N CYS A 98 10.84 11.98 7.50
CA CYS A 98 10.60 10.99 6.48
C CYS A 98 11.44 9.72 6.77
N ILE A 99 11.09 8.94 7.80
CA ILE A 99 11.91 7.82 8.35
C ILE A 99 11.32 6.43 8.11
N ALA A 100 10.03 6.35 7.78
CA ALA A 100 9.29 5.11 7.57
C ALA A 100 8.39 5.21 6.34
N LEU A 101 8.06 4.07 5.73
CA LEU A 101 7.08 4.00 4.65
C LEU A 101 5.68 4.31 5.17
N LEU A 102 5.34 3.87 6.40
CA LEU A 102 4.05 4.10 7.05
C LEU A 102 3.95 5.50 7.70
N TYR A 103 4.85 6.42 7.35
CA TYR A 103 4.72 7.84 7.72
C TYR A 103 3.65 8.52 6.85
N LYS A 104 2.86 9.43 7.43
CA LYS A 104 1.70 10.11 6.81
C LYS A 104 1.98 10.93 5.53
N VAL A 105 3.24 11.09 5.13
CA VAL A 105 3.63 11.90 3.95
C VAL A 105 4.06 10.99 2.80
N VAL A 106 3.43 11.18 1.65
CA VAL A 106 3.78 10.51 0.40
C VAL A 106 5.14 10.96 -0.12
N GLY A 107 5.85 10.02 -0.75
CA GLY A 107 7.08 10.30 -1.49
C GLY A 107 8.34 10.09 -0.67
N CYS A 108 8.19 9.68 0.59
CA CYS A 108 9.31 9.40 1.47
C CYS A 108 10.10 8.17 1.07
N PHE A 109 9.40 7.04 1.02
CA PHE A 109 9.95 5.77 0.58
C PHE A 109 8.91 5.05 -0.27
N ILE A 110 9.40 4.12 -1.08
CA ILE A 110 8.55 3.19 -1.85
C ILE A 110 8.67 1.75 -1.34
N SER A 111 9.44 1.52 -0.27
CA SER A 111 9.68 0.20 0.31
C SER A 111 9.70 0.31 1.84
N PRO A 112 9.30 -0.75 2.57
CA PRO A 112 9.36 -0.80 4.02
C PRO A 112 10.77 -0.47 4.55
N GLN A 113 10.85 0.40 5.53
CA GLN A 113 12.06 0.75 6.29
C GLN A 113 12.18 -0.12 7.55
N SER A 114 13.23 0.09 8.34
CA SER A 114 13.52 -0.74 9.51
C SER A 114 12.36 -0.82 10.51
N HIS A 115 11.66 0.29 10.75
CA HIS A 115 10.50 0.33 11.66
C HIS A 115 9.30 -0.43 11.08
N ASP A 116 8.97 -0.20 9.80
CA ASP A 116 7.91 -0.94 9.08
C ASP A 116 8.15 -2.45 9.08
N LYS A 117 9.39 -2.87 8.86
CA LYS A 117 9.78 -4.30 8.85
C LYS A 117 9.64 -4.92 10.23
N LYS A 118 10.02 -4.20 11.29
CA LYS A 118 9.89 -4.69 12.67
C LYS A 118 8.43 -4.99 12.99
N ASP A 119 7.54 -4.03 12.73
CA ASP A 119 6.11 -4.21 12.99
C ASP A 119 5.52 -5.33 12.13
N TYR A 120 5.97 -5.46 10.88
CA TYR A 120 5.59 -6.58 10.01
C TYR A 120 5.96 -7.93 10.60
N TYR A 121 7.20 -8.10 11.07
CA TYR A 121 7.64 -9.36 11.66
C TYR A 121 7.00 -9.66 13.00
N ASP A 122 6.72 -8.62 13.81
CA ASP A 122 5.99 -8.77 15.07
C ASP A 122 4.54 -9.21 14.82
N ARG A 123 3.92 -8.73 13.74
CA ARG A 123 2.54 -9.07 13.35
C ARG A 123 2.40 -10.47 12.76
N TRP A 124 3.37 -10.91 11.95
CA TRP A 124 3.27 -12.12 11.12
C TRP A 124 4.30 -13.20 11.49
N GLN A 125 4.40 -13.52 12.78
CA GLN A 125 5.35 -14.52 13.32
C GLN A 125 5.31 -15.86 12.58
#